data_AF-A0A9E2XHM7-F1
#
_entry.id   AF-A0A9E2XHM7-F1
#
_cell.length_a   1.000
_cell.length_b   1.000
_cell.length_c   1.000
_cell.angle_alpha   90.00
_cell.angle_beta   90.00
_cell.angle_gamma   90.00
#
_symmetry.space_group_name_H-M   'P 1'
#
loop_
_entity.id
_entity.type
_entity.pdbx_description
1 polymer ?
#
loop_
_entity_poly.entity_id
_entity_poly.type
_entity_poly.pdbx_seq_one_letter_code
_entity_poly.pdbx_strand_id
1 'polypeptide(L)'
;MKRILLPASAFAIAAFVAASGHADDKAYCADLSALYRKYVQNSPGRQFDVEASVALDQCQKGNTAAAIPVLEKKLRESGFSLPKEFKP
;
A
#
# COMPACT_ATOMS: atom_id res chain seq x y z
N MET A 1 7.21 -36.03 -49.86
CA MET A 1 6.28 -35.77 -48.75
C MET A 1 7.11 -35.54 -47.49
N LYS A 2 7.31 -34.27 -47.10
CA LYS A 2 8.33 -33.82 -46.15
C LYS A 2 7.70 -33.73 -44.75
N ARG A 3 8.31 -34.41 -43.78
CA ARG A 3 7.84 -34.58 -42.40
C ARG A 3 7.83 -33.23 -41.66
N ILE A 4 6.69 -32.91 -41.04
CA ILE A 4 6.49 -31.76 -40.15
C ILE A 4 7.29 -32.01 -38.87
N LEU A 5 8.16 -31.07 -38.52
CA LEU A 5 8.86 -31.02 -37.24
C LEU A 5 8.63 -29.62 -36.64
N LEU A 6 7.74 -29.55 -35.65
CA LEU A 6 7.63 -28.44 -34.71
C LEU A 6 8.76 -28.54 -33.68
N PRO A 7 9.33 -27.41 -33.24
CA PRO A 7 9.65 -27.34 -31.82
C PRO A 7 9.30 -26.01 -31.16
N ALA A 8 8.61 -26.17 -30.02
CA ALA A 8 8.85 -25.54 -28.74
C ALA A 8 8.74 -24.00 -28.63
N SER A 9 7.60 -23.59 -28.06
CA SER A 9 7.43 -22.35 -27.30
C SER A 9 8.61 -22.03 -26.38
N ALA A 10 9.18 -20.84 -26.53
CA ALA A 10 9.97 -20.18 -25.51
C ALA A 10 9.17 -18.96 -25.02
N PHE A 11 8.41 -19.16 -23.94
CA PHE A 11 7.79 -18.09 -23.17
C PHE A 11 8.44 -18.07 -21.79
N ALA A 12 8.57 -16.87 -21.20
CA ALA A 12 9.23 -16.52 -19.93
C ALA A 12 10.76 -16.33 -20.06
N ILE A 13 11.36 -15.29 -19.49
CA ILE A 13 11.13 -14.78 -18.13
C ILE A 13 11.28 -13.25 -18.13
N ALA A 14 10.18 -12.52 -17.89
CA ALA A 14 10.26 -11.15 -17.40
C ALA A 14 10.42 -11.20 -15.87
N ALA A 15 11.64 -10.98 -15.39
CA ALA A 15 11.90 -10.85 -13.96
C ALA A 15 11.29 -9.53 -13.45
N PHE A 16 10.15 -9.61 -12.76
CA PHE A 16 9.66 -8.51 -11.93
C PHE A 16 10.58 -8.40 -10.70
N VAL A 17 11.58 -7.52 -10.77
CA VAL A 17 12.31 -7.06 -9.59
C VAL A 17 11.55 -5.87 -9.01
N ALA A 18 10.73 -6.11 -8.00
CA ALA A 18 10.15 -5.08 -7.14
C ALA A 18 10.30 -5.52 -5.67
N ALA A 19 11.53 -5.69 -5.20
CA ALA A 19 11.79 -6.16 -3.83
C ALA A 19 12.28 -5.05 -2.87
N SER A 20 12.55 -3.84 -3.36
CA SER A 20 13.00 -2.72 -2.53
C SER A 20 11.88 -1.84 -1.97
N GLY A 21 10.71 -1.78 -2.62
CA GLY A 21 9.58 -0.94 -2.17
C GLY A 21 8.83 -1.47 -0.94
N HIS A 22 8.79 -2.79 -0.73
CA HIS A 22 7.94 -3.38 0.31
C HIS A 22 8.35 -3.05 1.75
N ALA A 23 9.65 -2.91 2.02
CA ALA A 23 10.14 -2.55 3.35
C ALA A 23 9.84 -1.07 3.68
N ASP A 24 10.08 -0.18 2.70
CA ASP A 24 9.78 1.25 2.82
C ASP A 24 8.28 1.50 2.91
N ASP A 25 7.48 0.82 2.09
CA ASP A 25 6.02 0.89 2.14
C ASP A 25 5.48 0.46 3.50
N LYS A 26 6.04 -0.59 4.12
CA LYS A 26 5.59 -1.07 5.43
C LYS A 26 5.90 -0.05 6.53
N ALA A 27 7.10 0.54 6.52
CA ALA A 27 7.47 1.59 7.46
C ALA A 27 6.55 2.81 7.28
N TYR A 28 6.32 3.22 6.03
CA TYR A 28 5.44 4.34 5.73
C TYR A 28 3.99 4.10 6.13
N CYS A 29 3.45 2.90 5.86
CA CYS A 29 2.12 2.48 6.30
C CYS A 29 1.97 2.55 7.83
N ALA A 30 3.02 2.16 8.56
CA ALA A 30 3.05 2.23 10.02
C ALA A 30 3.02 3.68 10.52
N ASP A 31 3.79 4.58 9.89
CA ASP A 31 3.80 6.00 10.21
C ASP A 31 2.43 6.66 9.97
N LEU A 32 1.83 6.40 8.80
CA LEU A 32 0.48 6.87 8.47
C LEU A 32 -0.55 6.33 9.47
N SER A 33 -0.46 5.04 9.82
CA SER A 33 -1.35 4.41 10.80
C SER A 33 -1.25 5.06 12.17
N ALA A 34 -0.03 5.34 12.64
CA ALA A 34 0.20 5.99 13.92
C ALA A 34 -0.38 7.41 13.95
N LEU A 35 -0.16 8.17 12.87
CA LEU A 35 -0.67 9.53 12.74
C LEU A 35 -2.21 9.57 12.70
N TYR A 36 -2.81 8.67 11.92
CA TYR A 36 -4.26 8.55 11.83
C TYR A 36 -4.89 8.21 13.17
N ARG A 37 -4.33 7.23 13.89
CA ARG A 37 -4.83 6.85 15.22
C ARG A 37 -4.74 8.00 16.21
N LYS A 38 -3.60 8.67 16.24
CA LYS A 38 -3.31 9.75 17.18
C LYS A 38 -4.22 10.96 16.99
N TYR A 39 -4.40 11.40 15.75
CA TYR A 39 -5.00 12.71 15.48
C TYR A 39 -6.39 12.67 14.85
N VAL A 40 -6.76 11.56 14.20
CA VAL A 40 -8.07 11.42 13.56
C VAL A 40 -8.96 10.50 14.39
N GLN A 41 -8.56 9.24 14.57
CA GLN A 41 -9.39 8.23 15.25
C GLN A 41 -9.69 8.59 16.71
N ASN A 42 -8.69 9.05 17.45
CA ASN A 42 -8.83 9.38 18.87
C ASN A 42 -9.29 10.82 19.13
N SER A 43 -9.73 11.54 18.08
CA SER A 43 -10.20 12.92 18.22
C SER A 43 -11.61 12.97 18.84
N PRO A 44 -11.88 13.87 19.81
CA PRO A 44 -13.21 14.02 20.40
C PRO A 44 -14.29 14.29 19.34
N GLY A 45 -15.41 13.58 19.43
CA GLY A 45 -16.54 13.76 18.50
C GLY A 45 -16.32 13.17 17.10
N ARG A 46 -15.22 12.44 16.87
CA ARG A 46 -15.00 11.76 15.59
C ARG A 46 -15.91 10.54 15.46
N GLN A 47 -16.57 10.43 14.30
CA GLN A 47 -17.30 9.22 13.92
C GLN A 47 -16.35 8.10 13.48
N PHE A 48 -16.72 6.86 13.79
CA PHE A 48 -16.01 5.68 13.31
C PHE A 48 -15.95 5.66 11.77
N ASP A 49 -14.75 5.46 11.24
CA ASP A 49 -14.48 5.37 9.80
C ASP A 49 -14.12 3.93 9.46
N VAL A 50 -15.06 3.23 8.82
CA VAL A 50 -14.91 1.82 8.44
C VAL A 50 -13.76 1.64 7.44
N GLU A 51 -13.65 2.55 6.47
CA GLU A 51 -12.66 2.47 5.40
C GLU A 51 -11.25 2.66 5.95
N ALA A 52 -11.06 3.63 6.85
CA ALA A 52 -9.79 3.81 7.54
C ALA A 52 -9.46 2.63 8.46
N SER A 53 -10.47 2.03 9.11
CA SER A 53 -10.26 0.85 9.96
C SER A 53 -9.80 -0.36 9.16
N VAL A 54 -10.35 -0.58 7.97
CA VAL A 54 -9.88 -1.60 7.03
C VAL A 54 -8.45 -1.29 6.56
N ALA A 55 -8.14 -0.03 6.22
CA ALA A 55 -6.79 0.34 5.82
C ALA A 55 -5.74 0.10 6.92
N LEU A 56 -6.08 0.40 8.18
CA LEU A 56 -5.22 0.11 9.33
C LEU A 56 -4.93 -1.39 9.48
N ASP A 57 -5.93 -2.24 9.27
CA ASP A 57 -5.77 -3.71 9.29
C ASP A 57 -4.94 -4.21 8.10
N GLN A 58 -5.15 -3.67 6.90
CA GLN A 58 -4.36 -3.99 5.71
C GLN A 58 -2.89 -3.58 5.87
N CYS A 59 -2.58 -2.43 6.48
CA CYS A 59 -1.21 -2.07 6.85
C CYS A 59 -0.58 -3.13 7.78
N GLN A 60 -1.30 -3.57 8.81
CA GLN A 60 -0.81 -4.57 9.76
C GLN A 60 -0.52 -5.92 9.09
N LYS A 61 -1.35 -6.30 8.10
CA LYS A 61 -1.19 -7.52 7.31
C LYS A 61 -0.13 -7.43 6.21
N GLY A 62 0.47 -6.24 6.01
CA GLY A 62 1.47 -6.01 4.98
C GLY A 62 0.90 -5.75 3.58
N ASN A 63 -0.43 -5.60 3.45
CA ASN A 63 -1.05 -5.13 2.20
C ASN A 63 -0.99 -3.60 2.14
N THR A 64 0.22 -3.09 2.03
CA THR A 64 0.53 -1.65 2.08
C THR A 64 -0.02 -0.92 0.88
N ALA A 65 0.02 -1.52 -0.32
CA ALA A 65 -0.47 -0.93 -1.55
C ALA A 65 -1.97 -0.55 -1.50
N ALA A 66 -2.80 -1.35 -0.82
CA ALA A 66 -4.21 -1.05 -0.64
C ALA A 66 -4.46 -0.04 0.50
N ALA A 67 -3.59 -0.01 1.52
CA ALA A 67 -3.79 0.74 2.75
C ALA A 67 -3.28 2.19 2.68
N ILE A 68 -2.08 2.39 2.13
CA ILE A 68 -1.42 3.70 2.01
C ILE A 68 -2.32 4.76 1.39
N PRO A 69 -2.89 4.58 0.17
CA PRO A 69 -3.66 5.64 -0.48
C PRO A 69 -4.90 6.04 0.31
N VAL A 70 -5.50 5.09 1.05
CA VAL A 70 -6.65 5.38 1.92
C VAL A 70 -6.20 6.23 3.12
N LEU A 71 -5.15 5.82 3.84
CA LEU A 71 -4.69 6.56 5.01
C LEU A 71 -4.18 7.96 4.66
N GLU A 72 -3.46 8.11 3.55
CA GLU A 72 -3.03 9.41 3.05
C GLU A 72 -4.21 10.34 2.76
N LYS A 73 -5.20 9.86 2.02
CA LYS A 73 -6.42 10.61 1.71
C LYS A 73 -7.11 11.06 3.00
N LYS A 74 -7.33 10.14 3.95
CA LYS A 74 -8.06 10.44 5.19
C LYS A 74 -7.32 11.44 6.08
N LEU A 75 -5.98 11.36 6.13
CA LEU A 75 -5.15 12.32 6.84
C LEU A 75 -5.23 13.71 6.21
N ARG A 76 -5.12 13.80 4.88
CA ARG A 76 -5.27 15.06 4.13
C ARG A 76 -6.66 15.68 4.30
N GLU A 77 -7.72 14.86 4.18
CA GLU A 77 -9.12 15.28 4.42
C GLU A 77 -9.35 15.77 5.87
N SER A 78 -8.52 15.31 6.81
CA SER A 78 -8.55 15.74 8.20
C SER A 78 -7.58 16.91 8.49
N GLY A 79 -6.92 17.47 7.47
CA GLY A 79 -6.06 18.64 7.58
C GLY A 79 -4.63 18.36 8.08
N PHE A 80 -4.20 17.09 8.12
CA PHE A 80 -2.86 16.73 8.56
C PHE A 80 -1.89 16.63 7.38
N SER A 81 -0.65 17.10 7.61
CA SER A 81 0.47 16.80 6.70
C SER A 81 0.88 15.35 6.84
N LEU A 82 1.35 14.77 5.74
CA LEU A 82 1.83 13.40 5.73
C LEU A 82 3.28 13.33 6.22
N PRO A 83 3.70 12.23 6.88
CA PRO A 83 5.12 11.96 7.11
C PRO A 83 5.81 11.96 5.73
N LYS A 84 7.00 12.59 5.64
CA LYS A 84 7.77 12.89 4.42
C LYS A 84 7.14 12.37 3.13
N GLU A 85 6.63 13.29 2.30
CA GLU A 85 6.17 13.01 0.94
C GLU A 85 7.17 12.07 0.25
N PHE A 86 6.82 10.79 0.09
CA PHE A 86 7.71 9.79 -0.50
C PHE A 86 8.00 10.24 -1.93
N LYS A 87 9.23 10.70 -2.14
CA LYS A 87 9.73 11.08 -3.46
C LYS A 87 10.55 9.90 -3.98
N PRO A 88 10.10 9.22 -5.05
CA PRO A 88 10.82 8.09 -5.64
C PRO A 88 12.20 8.51 -6.16
#